data_AF-A0A2E3PAD3-F1
#
_entry.id   AF-A0A2E3PAD3-F1
#
_cell.length_a   1.000
_cell.length_b   1.000
_cell.length_c   1.000
_cell.angle_alpha   90.00
_cell.angle_beta   90.00
_cell.angle_gamma   90.00
#
_symmetry.space_group_name_H-M   'P 1'
#
loop_
_entity.id
_entity.type
_entity.pdbx_description
1 polymer ?
#
loop_
_entity_poly.entity_id
_entity_poly.type
_entity_poly.pdbx_seq_one_letter_code
_entity_poly.pdbx_strand_id
1 'polypeptide(L)'
;MAGTYLHTLIARFPGLELSITRLHRDDPDFRSICEEMEMADVARARWRDMPERADEYQKIFDRLQDEFLDHLSRKTRMAFVQSVRQRIGDDGGNS
;
A
#
# COMPACT_ATOMS: atom_id res chain seq x y z
N MET A 1 10.75 13.67 -3.59
CA MET A 1 11.04 12.42 -4.32
C MET A 1 9.91 11.39 -4.22
N ALA A 2 8.85 11.61 -3.42
CA ALA A 2 7.74 10.65 -3.22
C ALA A 2 6.96 10.21 -4.49
N GLY A 3 7.03 10.95 -5.61
CA GLY A 3 6.33 10.57 -6.84
C GLY A 3 6.90 9.33 -7.53
N THR A 4 8.21 9.12 -7.47
CA THR A 4 8.90 8.08 -8.24
C THR A 4 8.62 6.69 -7.68
N TYR A 5 8.59 6.54 -6.36
CA TYR A 5 8.37 5.25 -5.73
C TYR A 5 6.93 4.76 -5.84
N LEU A 6 5.95 5.68 -5.82
CA LEU A 6 4.55 5.36 -6.07
C LEU A 6 4.37 4.73 -7.46
N HIS A 7 5.03 5.26 -8.50
CA HIS A 7 5.01 4.65 -9.83
C HIS A 7 5.61 3.24 -9.86
N THR A 8 6.68 3.00 -9.10
CA THR A 8 7.26 1.65 -8.95
C THR A 8 6.26 0.68 -8.32
N LEU A 9 5.55 1.11 -7.28
CA LEU A 9 4.51 0.29 -6.64
C LEU A 9 3.34 0.02 -7.60
N ILE A 10 2.89 1.02 -8.35
CA ILE A 10 1.85 0.86 -9.38
C ILE A 10 2.30 -0.10 -10.48
N ALA A 11 3.54 0.02 -10.96
CA ALA A 11 4.09 -0.87 -11.97
C ALA A 11 4.21 -2.32 -11.46
N ARG A 12 4.49 -2.52 -10.17
CA ARG A 12 4.51 -3.84 -9.53
C ARG A 12 3.11 -4.43 -9.31
N PHE A 13 2.11 -3.57 -9.14
CA PHE A 13 0.73 -3.95 -8.85
C PHE A 13 -0.28 -3.21 -9.76
N PRO A 14 -0.24 -3.40 -11.08
CA PRO A 14 -1.03 -2.60 -12.02
C PRO A 14 -2.54 -2.76 -11.81
N GLY A 15 -3.00 -3.96 -11.41
CA GLY A 15 -4.41 -4.21 -11.08
C GLY A 15 -4.93 -3.46 -9.85
N LEU A 16 -4.04 -2.83 -9.08
CA LEU A 16 -4.35 -2.10 -7.85
C LEU A 16 -4.05 -0.60 -7.97
N GLU A 17 -3.71 -0.09 -9.16
CA GLU A 17 -3.31 1.30 -9.40
C GLU A 17 -4.26 2.32 -8.76
N LEU A 18 -5.57 2.18 -9.01
CA LEU A 18 -6.59 3.10 -8.49
C LEU A 18 -6.63 3.09 -6.96
N SER A 19 -6.54 1.91 -6.35
CA SER A 19 -6.55 1.75 -4.89
C SER A 19 -5.28 2.35 -4.28
N ILE A 20 -4.12 2.06 -4.85
CA ILE A 20 -2.81 2.57 -4.42
C ILE A 20 -2.79 4.09 -4.50
N THR A 21 -3.18 4.66 -5.64
CA THR A 21 -3.20 6.12 -5.86
C THR A 21 -4.14 6.82 -4.89
N ARG A 22 -5.34 6.26 -4.69
CA ARG A 22 -6.34 6.82 -3.78
C ARG A 22 -5.87 6.78 -2.33
N LEU A 23 -5.39 5.62 -1.86
CA LEU A 23 -4.91 5.46 -0.49
C LEU A 23 -3.69 6.34 -0.23
N HIS A 24 -2.74 6.42 -1.16
CA HIS A 24 -1.57 7.30 -1.01
C HIS A 24 -1.95 8.78 -0.84
N ARG A 25 -3.03 9.22 -1.51
CA ARG A 25 -3.55 10.59 -1.38
C ARG A 25 -4.33 10.80 -0.08
N ASP A 26 -5.21 9.86 0.26
CA ASP A 26 -6.27 10.06 1.26
C ASP A 26 -5.93 9.47 2.64
N ASP A 27 -4.93 8.57 2.74
CA ASP A 27 -4.56 7.82 3.94
C ASP A 27 -3.08 8.08 4.32
N PRO A 28 -2.81 8.84 5.40
CA PRO A 28 -1.45 9.20 5.80
C PRO A 28 -0.64 8.00 6.31
N ASP A 29 -1.29 7.00 6.93
CA ASP A 29 -0.61 5.80 7.41
C ASP A 29 -0.12 4.97 6.21
N PHE A 30 -0.97 4.83 5.19
CA PHE A 30 -0.58 4.17 3.94
C PHE A 30 0.57 4.90 3.23
N ARG A 31 0.59 6.23 3.28
CA ARG A 31 1.70 7.02 2.75
C ARG A 31 3.00 6.77 3.52
N SER A 32 2.95 6.72 4.85
CA SER A 32 4.12 6.40 5.69
C SER A 32 4.72 5.05 5.29
N ILE A 33 3.88 4.03 5.12
CA ILE A 33 4.33 2.69 4.68
C ILE A 33 5.04 2.77 3.32
N CYS A 34 4.50 3.53 2.37
CA CYS A 34 5.13 3.70 1.05
C CYS A 34 6.51 4.40 1.15
N GLU A 35 6.63 5.42 2.00
CA GLU A 35 7.89 6.15 2.22
C GLU A 35 8.93 5.26 2.94
N GLU A 36 8.51 4.46 3.90
CA GLU A 36 9.36 3.50 4.61
C GLU A 36 9.88 2.40 3.68
N MET A 37 9.03 1.90 2.78
CA MET A 37 9.43 0.94 1.74
C MET A 37 10.46 1.55 0.78
N GLU A 38 10.29 2.82 0.38
CA GLU A 38 11.27 3.54 -0.45
C GLU A 38 12.63 3.62 0.27
N MET A 39 12.62 4.02 1.54
CA MET A 39 13.85 4.13 2.35
C MET A 39 14.55 2.78 2.50
N ALA A 40 13.81 1.70 2.75
CA ALA A 40 14.36 0.36 2.88
C ALA A 40 14.99 -0.14 1.58
N ASP A 41 14.35 0.09 0.43
CA ASP A 41 14.90 -0.31 -0.88
C ASP A 41 16.14 0.50 -1.25
N VAL A 42 16.14 1.82 -1.00
CA VAL A 42 17.32 2.68 -1.19
C VAL A 42 18.46 2.25 -0.27
N ALA A 43 18.18 1.94 1.00
CA ALA A 43 19.19 1.46 1.94
C ALA A 43 19.76 0.11 1.51
N ARG A 44 18.91 -0.84 1.09
CA ARG A 44 19.33 -2.14 0.55
C ARG A 44 20.25 -1.96 -0.67
N ALA A 45 19.85 -1.11 -1.62
CA ALA A 45 20.64 -0.82 -2.81
C ALA A 45 22.00 -0.19 -2.47
N ARG A 46 22.05 0.67 -1.44
CA ARG A 46 23.29 1.28 -0.95
C ARG A 46 24.26 0.26 -0.36
N TRP A 47 23.76 -0.76 0.32
CA TRP A 47 24.57 -1.81 0.96
C TRP A 47 24.73 -3.06 0.09
N ARG A 48 24.49 -2.98 -1.22
CA ARG A 48 24.57 -4.13 -2.16
C ARG A 48 25.89 -4.91 -2.09
N ASP A 49 26.99 -4.25 -1.77
CA ASP A 49 28.32 -4.86 -1.68
C ASP A 49 28.63 -5.42 -0.27
N MET A 50 27.69 -5.28 0.67
CA MET A 50 27.73 -5.81 2.03
C MET A 50 26.49 -6.68 2.27
N PRO A 51 26.52 -7.97 1.89
CA PRO A 51 25.33 -8.83 1.85
C PRO A 51 24.63 -8.95 3.20
N GLU A 52 25.37 -9.01 4.31
CA GLU A 52 24.78 -9.08 5.66
C GLU A 52 23.89 -7.87 5.96
N ARG A 53 24.31 -6.65 5.58
CA ARG A 53 23.52 -5.43 5.75
C ARG A 53 22.38 -5.35 4.75
N ALA A 54 22.62 -5.74 3.50
CA ALA A 54 21.57 -5.79 2.49
C ALA A 54 20.42 -6.73 2.91
N ASP A 55 20.75 -7.87 3.53
CA ASP A 55 19.78 -8.85 4.04
C ASP A 55 18.95 -8.29 5.20
N GLU A 56 19.52 -7.45 6.07
CA GLU A 56 18.76 -6.76 7.12
C GLU A 56 17.71 -5.83 6.52
N TYR A 57 18.09 -5.01 5.54
CA TYR A 57 17.14 -4.13 4.85
C TYR A 57 16.14 -4.89 4.00
N GLN A 58 16.52 -6.05 3.44
CA GLN A 58 15.59 -6.94 2.76
C GLN A 58 14.50 -7.44 3.69
N LYS A 59 14.84 -7.90 4.91
CA LYS A 59 13.85 -8.35 5.90
C LYS A 59 12.91 -7.24 6.33
N ILE A 60 13.42 -6.02 6.47
CA ILE A 60 12.59 -4.83 6.77
C ILE A 60 11.64 -4.56 5.61
N PHE A 61 12.16 -4.57 4.37
CA PHE A 61 11.38 -4.38 3.17
C PHE A 61 10.25 -5.40 3.03
N ASP A 62 10.53 -6.68 3.29
CA ASP A 62 9.53 -7.75 3.21
C ASP A 62 8.39 -7.55 4.22
N ARG A 63 8.71 -7.14 5.46
CA ARG A 63 7.70 -6.81 6.47
C ARG A 63 6.83 -5.62 6.05
N LEU A 64 7.45 -4.55 5.57
CA LEU A 64 6.73 -3.38 5.08
C LEU A 64 5.86 -3.71 3.86
N GLN A 65 6.32 -4.62 3.00
CA GLN A 65 5.53 -5.12 1.88
C GLN A 65 4.29 -5.90 2.35
N ASP A 66 4.42 -6.74 3.38
CA ASP A 66 3.28 -7.44 3.97
C ASP A 66 2.29 -6.45 4.60
N GLU A 67 2.78 -5.46 5.34
CA GLU A 67 1.95 -4.39 5.93
C GLU A 67 1.22 -3.59 4.85
N PHE A 68 1.90 -3.23 3.76
CA PHE A 68 1.32 -2.56 2.60
C PHE A 68 0.16 -3.37 2.00
N LEU A 69 0.36 -4.67 1.76
CA LEU A 69 -0.65 -5.54 1.16
C LEU A 69 -1.84 -5.76 2.09
N ASP A 70 -1.59 -5.93 3.39
CA ASP A 70 -2.64 -6.09 4.39
C ASP A 70 -3.47 -4.80 4.55
N HIS A 71 -2.83 -3.62 4.59
CA HIS A 71 -3.53 -2.33 4.63
C HIS A 71 -4.39 -2.13 3.38
N LEU A 72 -3.86 -2.44 2.21
CA LEU A 72 -4.57 -2.34 0.94
C LEU A 72 -5.77 -3.29 0.89
N SER A 73 -5.60 -4.54 1.33
CA SER A 73 -6.67 -5.54 1.41
C SER A 73 -7.77 -5.12 2.38
N ARG A 74 -7.40 -4.63 3.58
CA ARG A 74 -8.36 -4.18 4.59
C ARG A 74 -9.18 -2.99 4.10
N LYS A 75 -8.55 -1.97 3.53
CA LYS A 75 -9.24 -0.76 3.04
C LYS A 75 -10.11 -1.06 1.82
N THR A 76 -9.66 -1.91 0.91
CA THR A 76 -10.46 -2.34 -0.25
C THR A 76 -11.69 -3.14 0.19
N ARG A 77 -11.54 -4.06 1.15
CA ARG A 77 -12.67 -4.81 1.72
C ARG A 77 -13.66 -3.90 2.45
N MET A 78 -13.19 -2.93 3.22
CA MET A 78 -14.06 -1.98 3.92
C MET A 78 -14.85 -1.10 2.93
N ALA A 79 -14.21 -0.61 1.87
CA ALA A 79 -14.88 0.15 0.82
C ALA A 79 -15.98 -0.67 0.13
N PHE A 80 -15.73 -1.96 -0.12
CA PHE A 80 -16.73 -2.87 -0.67
C PHE A 80 -17.92 -3.06 0.29
N VAL A 81 -17.67 -3.36 1.57
CA VAL A 81 -18.73 -3.55 2.57
C VAL A 81 -19.58 -2.30 2.75
N GLN A 82 -18.96 -1.11 2.78
CA GLN A 82 -19.70 0.16 2.86
C GLN A 82 -20.60 0.39 1.64
N SER A 83 -20.13 0.08 0.43
CA SER A 83 -20.93 0.20 -0.79
C SER A 83 -22.13 -0.76 -0.80
N VAL A 84 -21.94 -2.00 -0.34
CA VAL A 84 -23.04 -2.98 -0.22
C VAL A 84 -24.06 -2.53 0.81
N ARG A 85 -23.63 -2.03 1.97
CA ARG A 85 -24.52 -1.56 3.04
C ARG A 85 -25.38 -0.36 2.61
N GLN A 86 -24.83 0.55 1.81
CA GLN A 86 -25.59 1.69 1.26
C GLN A 86 -26.70 1.26 0.29
N ARG A 87 -26.47 0.22 -0.52
CA ARG A 87 -27.48 -0.29 -1.46
C ARG A 87 -28.63 -1.04 -0.77
N ILE A 88 -28.34 -1.75 0.32
CA ILE A 88 -29.37 -2.48 1.07
C ILE A 88 -30.22 -1.54 1.95
N GLY A 89 -29.68 -0.38 2.34
CA GLY A 89 -30.40 0.61 3.16
C GLY A 89 -31.45 1.45 2.41
N ASP A 90 -31.36 1.53 1.08
CA ASP A 90 -32.22 2.40 0.25
C ASP A 90 -33.53 1.71 -0.21
N ASP A 91 -33.63 0.38 -0.08
CA ASP A 91 -34.78 -0.42 -0.53
C ASP A 91 -35.92 -0.56 0.51
N GLY A 92 -35.83 0.15 1.64
CA GLY A 92 -36.75 0.01 2.79
C GLY A 92 -37.79 1.12 2.95
N GLY A 93 -38.01 1.97 1.94
CA GLY A 93 -38.79 3.20 2.07
C GLY A 93 -40.01 3.29 1.15
N ASN A 94 -40.92 2.32 1.16
CA ASN A 94 -42.29 2.56 0.71
C ASN A 94 -43.29 1.54 1.27
N SER A 95 -43.99 1.91 2.34
CA SER A 95 -45.41 1.61 2.61
C SER A 95 -45.88 2.40 3.84
#